data_AF-A0A6N6S0A6-F1
#
_entry.id   AF-A0A6N6S0A6-F1
#
_cell.length_a   1.000
_cell.length_b   1.000
_cell.length_c   1.000
_cell.angle_alpha   90.00
_cell.angle_beta   90.00
_cell.angle_gamma   90.00
#
_symmetry.space_group_name_H-M   'P 1'
#
loop_
_entity.id
_entity.type
_entity.pdbx_description
1 polymer ?
#
loop_
_entity_poly.entity_id
_entity_poly.type
_entity_poly.pdbx_seq_one_letter_code
_entity_poly.pdbx_strand_id
1 'polypeptide(L)'
;DRSLTLAKPLTCNELESYIETLFPSKNIFYAVKIEGSFDHIKTRSVPRQKKPFPPLTEVVKHQSYFELDKANGTMAGFWFPAYMKDINAAGFHLHFITDDRQAGGHVLDCTVSSVKIEIDYSRDLDLSLPETSGFYNADLTEPSGSDVSSVEKGKK
;
A
#
# COMPACT_ATOMS: atom_id res chain seq x y z
N ASP A 1 7.67 -8.33 17.10
CA ASP A 1 7.00 -8.88 15.91
C ASP A 1 5.79 -9.68 16.37
N ARG A 2 4.77 -9.86 15.52
CA ARG A 2 3.61 -10.71 15.80
C ARG A 2 3.31 -11.58 14.59
N SER A 3 2.82 -12.79 14.84
CA SER A 3 2.30 -13.69 13.81
C SER A 3 1.02 -14.33 14.31
N LEU A 4 -0.01 -14.36 13.47
CA LEU A 4 -1.30 -14.95 13.80
C LEU A 4 -2.04 -15.42 12.54
N THR A 5 -2.98 -16.34 12.72
CA THR A 5 -3.85 -16.82 11.65
C THR A 5 -5.27 -16.32 11.89
N LEU A 6 -5.89 -15.86 10.81
CA LEU A 6 -7.27 -15.40 10.78
C LEU A 6 -8.05 -16.25 9.78
N ALA A 7 -9.00 -17.05 10.27
CA ALA A 7 -9.86 -17.91 9.46
C ALA A 7 -11.32 -17.43 9.52
N LYS A 8 -11.55 -16.17 9.13
CA LYS A 8 -12.88 -15.59 8.97
C LYS A 8 -12.88 -14.56 7.84
N PRO A 9 -13.99 -14.42 7.09
CA PRO A 9 -14.14 -13.37 6.10
C PRO A 9 -13.99 -11.98 6.74
N LEU A 10 -13.08 -11.15 6.21
CA LEU A 10 -12.99 -9.72 6.52
C LEU A 10 -12.80 -8.92 5.23
N THR A 11 -13.49 -7.79 5.13
CA THR A 11 -13.21 -6.76 4.13
C THR A 11 -11.87 -6.09 4.39
N CYS A 12 -11.31 -5.36 3.41
CA CYS A 12 -10.05 -4.64 3.55
C CYS A 12 -10.05 -3.69 4.77
N ASN A 13 -11.11 -2.91 4.94
CA ASN A 13 -11.22 -1.97 6.07
C ASN A 13 -11.28 -2.69 7.43
N GLU A 14 -11.97 -3.83 7.50
CA GLU A 14 -12.04 -4.62 8.73
C GLU A 14 -10.71 -5.30 9.04
N LEU A 15 -10.00 -5.78 8.01
CA LEU A 15 -8.66 -6.34 8.12
C LEU A 15 -7.65 -5.29 8.61
N GLU A 16 -7.63 -4.11 8.00
CA GLU A 16 -6.81 -2.98 8.43
C GLU A 16 -7.12 -2.60 9.89
N SER A 17 -8.40 -2.40 10.22
CA SER A 17 -8.82 -2.08 11.59
C SER A 17 -8.40 -3.16 12.59
N TYR A 18 -8.52 -4.43 12.21
CA TYR A 18 -8.08 -5.56 13.02
C TYR A 18 -6.56 -5.51 13.27
N ILE A 19 -5.76 -5.31 12.22
CA ILE A 19 -4.31 -5.21 12.33
C ILE A 19 -3.90 -4.03 13.21
N GLU A 20 -4.59 -2.88 13.12
CA GLU A 20 -4.32 -1.73 13.98
C GLU A 20 -4.54 -2.03 15.48
N THR A 21 -5.47 -2.92 15.82
CA THR A 21 -5.66 -3.34 17.23
C THR A 21 -4.45 -4.10 17.80
N LEU A 22 -3.57 -4.61 16.93
CA LEU A 22 -2.36 -5.34 17.30
C LEU A 22 -1.15 -4.42 17.48
N PHE A 23 -1.28 -3.14 17.14
CA PHE A 23 -0.20 -2.17 17.25
C PHE A 23 -0.02 -1.72 18.70
N PRO A 24 1.21 -1.77 19.25
CA PRO A 24 1.49 -1.16 20.55
C PRO A 24 1.37 0.37 20.52
N SER A 25 1.52 1.00 19.35
CA SER A 25 1.43 2.45 19.18
C SER A 25 1.16 2.83 17.72
N LYS A 26 0.34 3.85 17.47
CA LYS A 26 0.21 4.46 16.13
C LYS A 26 1.28 5.54 15.86
N ASN A 27 2.41 5.50 16.56
CA ASN A 27 3.49 6.50 16.38
C ASN A 27 4.79 5.90 15.82
N ILE A 28 4.82 4.60 15.53
CA ILE A 28 5.99 3.91 14.95
C ILE A 28 5.59 3.20 13.64
N PHE A 29 6.56 2.73 12.88
CA PHE A 29 6.32 2.08 11.59
C PHE A 29 6.06 0.59 11.74
N TYR A 30 5.33 0.02 10.80
CA TYR A 30 5.11 -1.42 10.73
C TYR A 30 5.30 -1.93 9.31
N ALA A 31 6.03 -3.03 9.16
CA ALA A 31 5.94 -3.85 7.95
C ALA A 31 4.89 -4.95 8.19
N VAL A 32 4.04 -5.17 7.21
CA VAL A 32 2.95 -6.13 7.30
C VAL A 32 3.01 -7.08 6.11
N LYS A 33 2.88 -8.37 6.38
CA LYS A 33 2.75 -9.42 5.38
C LYS A 33 1.53 -10.29 5.71
N ILE A 34 0.67 -10.49 4.71
CA ILE A 34 -0.60 -11.22 4.81
C ILE A 34 -0.61 -12.26 3.70
N GLU A 35 -0.57 -13.53 4.07
CA GLU A 35 -0.41 -14.65 3.14
C GLU A 35 -1.61 -15.58 3.27
N GLY A 36 -2.24 -15.95 2.16
CA GLY A 36 -3.35 -16.90 2.16
C GLY A 36 -4.39 -16.61 1.10
N SER A 37 -5.66 -16.86 1.43
CA SER A 37 -6.78 -16.82 0.50
C SER A 37 -7.54 -15.49 0.55
N PHE A 38 -7.73 -14.93 -0.63
CA PHE A 38 -8.49 -13.72 -0.91
C PHE A 38 -9.71 -14.10 -1.75
N ASP A 39 -10.90 -13.99 -1.16
CA ASP A 39 -12.15 -14.25 -1.88
C ASP A 39 -12.33 -13.23 -3.01
N HIS A 40 -11.88 -12.00 -2.78
CA HIS A 40 -11.80 -10.93 -3.76
C HIS A 40 -10.56 -10.06 -3.48
N ILE A 41 -9.87 -9.61 -4.52
CA ILE A 41 -8.85 -8.57 -4.41
C ILE A 41 -8.85 -7.67 -5.64
N LYS A 42 -8.90 -6.37 -5.39
CA LYS A 42 -8.82 -5.32 -6.40
C LYS A 42 -7.48 -4.64 -6.29
N THR A 43 -6.73 -4.67 -7.38
CA THR A 43 -5.43 -4.00 -7.47
C THR A 43 -5.40 -3.05 -8.66
N ARG A 44 -4.37 -2.22 -8.72
CA ARG A 44 -4.05 -1.41 -9.89
C ARG A 44 -2.56 -1.45 -10.23
N SER A 45 -2.27 -1.13 -11.49
CA SER A 45 -0.92 -0.83 -11.95
C SER A 45 -0.93 0.46 -12.77
N VAL A 46 0.05 1.33 -12.53
CA VAL A 46 0.26 2.53 -13.34
C VAL A 46 1.05 2.17 -14.61
N PRO A 47 0.72 2.76 -15.76
CA PRO A 47 1.45 2.50 -16.99
C PRO A 47 2.84 3.15 -16.98
N ARG A 48 3.74 2.65 -17.83
CA ARG A 48 5.06 3.25 -18.03
C ARG A 48 4.93 4.67 -18.58
N GLN A 49 5.65 5.62 -17.98
CA GLN A 49 5.69 7.01 -18.43
C GLN A 49 6.92 7.29 -19.31
N LYS A 50 6.84 8.36 -20.10
CA LYS A 50 7.95 8.90 -20.90
C LYS A 50 8.13 10.38 -20.57
N LYS A 51 9.35 10.91 -20.75
CA LYS A 51 9.61 12.34 -20.57
C LYS A 51 8.88 13.17 -21.66
N PRO A 52 8.40 14.38 -21.32
CA PRO A 52 8.35 14.97 -19.98
C PRO A 52 7.35 14.23 -19.09
N PHE A 53 7.74 13.91 -17.85
CA PHE A 53 6.90 13.11 -16.96
C PHE A 53 5.72 13.95 -16.46
N PRO A 54 4.48 13.45 -16.57
CA PRO A 54 3.32 14.14 -16.02
C PRO A 54 3.27 13.98 -14.49
N PRO A 55 2.54 14.84 -13.77
CA PRO A 55 2.21 14.63 -12.36
C PRO A 55 1.54 13.27 -12.14
N LEU A 56 1.79 12.66 -10.98
CA LEU A 56 1.24 11.33 -10.66
C LEU A 56 -0.29 11.29 -10.70
N THR A 57 -0.96 12.40 -10.35
CA THR A 57 -2.41 12.59 -10.47
C THR A 57 -2.95 12.40 -11.89
N GLU A 58 -2.17 12.74 -12.91
CA GLU A 58 -2.54 12.52 -14.31
C GLU A 58 -2.23 11.07 -14.73
N VAL A 59 -1.17 10.47 -14.19
CA VAL A 59 -0.82 9.06 -14.46
C VAL A 59 -1.92 8.11 -13.99
N VAL A 60 -2.42 8.31 -12.76
CA VAL A 60 -3.42 7.41 -12.17
C VAL A 60 -4.78 7.45 -12.87
N LYS A 61 -5.07 8.48 -13.67
CA LYS A 61 -6.28 8.50 -14.53
C LYS A 61 -6.26 7.44 -15.63
N HIS A 62 -5.08 6.95 -15.98
CA HIS A 62 -4.86 5.95 -17.03
C HIS A 62 -4.35 4.62 -16.45
N GLN A 63 -4.58 4.35 -15.16
CA GLN A 63 -4.18 3.11 -14.52
C GLN A 63 -5.03 1.92 -14.97
N SER A 64 -4.42 0.75 -14.99
CA SER A 64 -5.12 -0.52 -15.20
C SER A 64 -5.59 -1.05 -13.85
N TYR A 65 -6.83 -1.52 -13.80
CA TYR A 65 -7.40 -2.20 -12.64
C TYR A 65 -7.46 -3.70 -12.90
N PHE A 66 -7.22 -4.49 -11.85
CA PHE A 66 -7.34 -5.93 -11.88
C PHE A 66 -8.21 -6.36 -10.71
N GLU A 67 -9.27 -7.09 -11.00
CA GLU A 67 -10.12 -7.73 -10.00
C GLU A 67 -9.89 -9.24 -10.11
N LEU A 68 -9.41 -9.83 -9.01
CA LEU A 68 -9.11 -11.25 -8.92
C LEU A 68 -10.03 -11.86 -7.87
N ASP A 69 -10.79 -12.87 -8.27
CA ASP A 69 -11.66 -13.61 -7.37
C ASP A 69 -11.01 -14.94 -7.00
N LYS A 70 -11.16 -15.34 -5.72
CA LYS A 70 -10.64 -16.61 -5.18
C LYS A 70 -9.14 -16.81 -5.46
N ALA A 71 -8.36 -15.77 -5.21
CA ALA A 71 -6.91 -15.77 -5.41
C ALA A 71 -6.19 -16.21 -4.15
N ASN A 72 -5.14 -17.02 -4.30
CA ASN A 72 -4.13 -17.21 -3.26
C ASN A 72 -2.91 -16.34 -3.58
N GLY A 73 -2.35 -15.72 -2.56
CA GLY A 73 -1.21 -14.84 -2.75
C GLY A 73 -0.71 -14.21 -1.45
N THR A 74 0.17 -13.24 -1.65
CA THR A 74 0.75 -12.44 -0.57
C THR A 74 0.42 -10.97 -0.77
N MET A 75 -0.22 -10.37 0.22
CA MET A 75 -0.32 -8.92 0.38
C MET A 75 0.77 -8.45 1.34
N ALA A 76 1.56 -7.45 0.94
CA ALA A 76 2.65 -6.94 1.75
C ALA A 76 2.79 -5.43 1.60
N GLY A 77 3.28 -4.77 2.64
CA GLY A 77 3.53 -3.35 2.61
C GLY A 77 3.79 -2.78 3.99
N PHE A 78 3.46 -1.51 4.15
CA PHE A 78 3.82 -0.76 5.35
C PHE A 78 2.64 0.02 5.92
N TRP A 79 2.73 0.27 7.22
CA TRP A 79 1.93 1.27 7.91
C TRP A 79 2.83 2.43 8.35
N PHE A 80 2.46 3.65 7.97
CA PHE A 80 3.15 4.87 8.38
C PHE A 80 2.24 5.78 9.25
N PRO A 81 2.76 6.38 10.33
CA PRO A 81 2.04 7.37 11.12
C PRO A 81 1.56 8.57 10.30
N ALA A 82 0.48 9.20 10.76
CA ALA A 82 -0.10 10.39 10.10
C ALA A 82 0.90 11.56 9.95
N TYR A 83 1.87 11.69 10.87
CA TYR A 83 2.90 12.73 10.81
C TYR A 83 3.91 12.55 9.65
N MET A 84 3.86 11.42 8.94
CA MET A 84 4.77 11.09 7.84
C MET A 84 4.16 11.31 6.46
N LYS A 85 2.95 11.87 6.36
CA LYS A 85 2.18 12.04 5.13
C LYS A 85 2.92 12.76 3.99
N ASP A 86 3.88 13.63 4.32
CA ASP A 86 4.63 14.44 3.34
C ASP A 86 5.93 13.74 2.90
N ILE A 87 6.31 12.64 3.57
CA ILE A 87 7.49 11.82 3.26
C ILE A 87 7.07 10.47 2.65
N ASN A 88 5.94 9.91 3.08
CA ASN A 88 5.42 8.62 2.62
C ASN A 88 3.88 8.56 2.73
N ALA A 89 3.27 7.52 2.19
CA ALA A 89 1.83 7.28 2.29
C ALA A 89 1.43 6.94 3.74
N ALA A 90 0.76 7.87 4.43
CA ALA A 90 0.26 7.67 5.78
C ALA A 90 -0.89 6.65 5.83
N GLY A 91 -0.92 5.82 6.88
CA GLY A 91 -1.80 4.66 7.00
C GLY A 91 -1.21 3.43 6.32
N PHE A 92 -2.07 2.48 5.94
CA PHE A 92 -1.64 1.30 5.18
C PHE A 92 -1.37 1.65 3.71
N HIS A 93 -0.24 1.17 3.21
CA HIS A 93 0.09 1.11 1.80
C HIS A 93 0.50 -0.33 1.48
N LEU A 94 -0.37 -1.05 0.77
CA LEU A 94 -0.26 -2.49 0.56
C LEU A 94 -0.22 -2.81 -0.94
N HIS A 95 0.64 -3.75 -1.31
CA HIS A 95 0.72 -4.34 -2.64
C HIS A 95 0.41 -5.83 -2.54
N PHE A 96 -0.01 -6.44 -3.63
CA PHE A 96 -0.35 -7.86 -3.71
C PHE A 96 0.35 -8.55 -4.86
N ILE A 97 0.65 -9.83 -4.69
CA ILE A 97 1.14 -10.74 -5.73
C ILE A 97 0.50 -12.12 -5.56
N THR A 98 0.02 -12.72 -6.66
CA THR A 98 -0.48 -14.10 -6.67
C THR A 98 0.64 -15.11 -6.47
N ASP A 99 0.31 -16.30 -5.95
CA ASP A 99 1.30 -17.37 -5.72
C ASP A 99 2.01 -17.83 -7.01
N ASP A 100 1.29 -17.82 -8.14
CA ASP A 100 1.83 -18.12 -9.47
C ASP A 100 2.63 -16.96 -10.09
N ARG A 101 2.66 -15.81 -9.41
CA ARG A 101 3.36 -14.57 -9.78
C ARG A 101 2.91 -13.98 -11.12
N GLN A 102 1.71 -14.31 -11.59
CA GLN A 102 1.18 -13.80 -12.86
C GLN A 102 0.38 -12.50 -12.72
N ALA A 103 -0.14 -12.20 -11.52
CA ALA A 103 -0.93 -11.01 -11.27
C ALA A 103 -0.62 -10.37 -9.92
N GLY A 104 -0.95 -9.09 -9.79
CA GLY A 104 -0.67 -8.31 -8.59
C GLY A 104 -0.85 -6.81 -8.84
N GLY A 105 -0.40 -6.02 -7.89
CA GLY A 105 -0.40 -4.56 -8.00
C GLY A 105 -0.63 -3.87 -6.66
N HIS A 106 -0.82 -2.56 -6.72
CA HIS A 106 -1.19 -1.76 -5.55
C HIS A 106 -2.63 -2.07 -5.16
N VAL A 107 -2.88 -2.41 -3.89
CA VAL A 107 -4.18 -2.86 -3.37
C VAL A 107 -5.12 -1.67 -3.20
N LEU A 108 -6.35 -1.83 -3.70
CA LEU A 108 -7.43 -0.85 -3.57
C LEU A 108 -8.58 -1.38 -2.71
N ASP A 109 -8.85 -2.68 -2.79
CA ASP A 109 -9.87 -3.35 -1.98
C ASP A 109 -9.57 -4.86 -1.88
N CYS A 110 -10.12 -5.53 -0.89
CA CYS A 110 -10.05 -6.98 -0.74
C CYS A 110 -11.14 -7.54 0.18
N THR A 111 -11.35 -8.85 0.07
CA THR A 111 -12.00 -9.68 1.07
C THR A 111 -11.11 -10.89 1.31
N VAL A 112 -10.57 -11.03 2.52
CA VAL A 112 -9.77 -12.19 2.94
C VAL A 112 -10.68 -13.23 3.57
N SER A 113 -10.35 -14.52 3.45
CA SER A 113 -11.10 -15.61 4.10
C SER A 113 -10.27 -16.41 5.10
N SER A 114 -9.05 -16.79 4.71
CA SER A 114 -8.11 -17.50 5.58
C SER A 114 -6.69 -17.03 5.29
N VAL A 115 -6.12 -16.24 6.21
CA VAL A 115 -4.80 -15.63 6.04
C VAL A 115 -3.94 -15.73 7.29
N LYS A 116 -2.63 -15.84 7.09
CA LYS A 116 -1.61 -15.62 8.10
C LYS A 116 -1.13 -14.17 8.02
N ILE A 117 -1.18 -13.46 9.14
CA ILE A 117 -0.74 -12.07 9.27
C ILE A 117 0.55 -12.05 10.07
N GLU A 118 1.58 -11.41 9.53
CA GLU A 118 2.88 -11.18 10.14
C GLU A 118 3.16 -9.68 10.20
N ILE A 119 3.58 -9.18 11.37
CA ILE A 119 3.80 -7.76 11.63
C ILE A 119 5.18 -7.58 12.26
N ASP A 120 6.04 -6.80 11.61
CA ASP A 120 7.32 -6.35 12.13
C ASP A 120 7.24 -4.90 12.62
N TYR A 121 7.94 -4.59 13.72
CA TYR A 121 7.87 -3.30 14.41
C TYR A 121 9.16 -2.51 14.16
N SER A 122 9.11 -1.51 13.30
CA SER A 122 10.28 -0.71 12.95
C SER A 122 10.25 0.64 13.67
N ARG A 123 11.32 0.94 14.42
CA ARG A 123 11.49 2.21 15.15
C ARG A 123 12.43 3.19 14.45
N ASP A 124 13.15 2.71 13.45
CA ASP A 124 14.12 3.48 12.69
C ASP A 124 13.61 3.68 11.26
N LEU A 125 13.90 4.84 10.70
CA LEU A 125 13.66 5.16 9.30
C LEU A 125 14.97 5.71 8.72
N ASP A 126 15.49 5.02 7.72
CA ASP A 126 16.59 5.51 6.90
C ASP A 126 16.00 6.18 5.64
N LEU A 127 16.38 7.44 5.40
CA LEU A 127 15.93 8.22 4.25
C LEU A 127 17.12 8.64 3.40
N SER A 128 17.27 7.99 2.25
CA SER A 128 18.23 8.38 1.23
C SER A 128 17.60 9.35 0.24
N LEU A 129 18.23 10.51 0.02
CA LEU A 129 17.77 11.50 -0.95
C LEU A 129 18.37 11.22 -2.34
N PRO A 130 17.58 11.36 -3.43
CA PRO A 130 18.11 11.15 -4.78
C PRO A 130 19.15 12.22 -5.17
N GLU A 131 20.32 11.78 -5.62
CA GLU A 131 21.37 12.65 -6.19
C GLU A 131 21.10 12.96 -7.67
N THR A 132 19.96 13.59 -7.96
CA THR A 132 19.55 13.89 -9.34
C THR A 132 19.16 15.34 -9.51
N SER A 133 19.40 15.90 -10.71
CA SER A 133 18.96 17.25 -11.04
C SER A 133 17.44 17.41 -10.94
N GLY A 134 16.67 16.34 -11.24
CA GLY A 134 15.22 16.36 -11.08
C GLY A 134 14.78 16.59 -9.64
N PHE A 135 15.45 15.96 -8.68
CA PHE A 135 15.17 16.14 -7.26
C PHE A 135 15.68 17.49 -6.73
N TYR A 136 16.91 17.90 -7.09
CA TYR A 136 17.50 19.15 -6.61
C TYR A 136 16.77 20.41 -7.08
N ASN A 137 16.08 20.36 -8.22
CA ASN A 137 15.34 21.48 -8.77
C ASN A 137 13.82 21.34 -8.60
N ALA A 138 13.35 20.32 -7.88
CA ALA A 138 11.93 20.16 -7.59
C ALA A 138 11.50 21.14 -6.49
N ASP A 139 10.39 21.82 -6.70
CA ASP A 139 9.69 22.52 -5.61
C ASP A 139 8.80 21.50 -4.88
N LEU A 140 9.18 21.17 -3.65
CA LEU A 140 8.48 20.22 -2.77
C LEU A 140 7.78 20.92 -1.60
N THR A 141 7.68 22.25 -1.63
CA THR A 141 7.07 23.03 -0.54
C THR A 141 5.54 23.10 -0.63
N GLU A 142 5.01 22.97 -1.85
CA GLU A 142 3.58 22.85 -2.10
C GLU A 142 3.22 21.36 -2.26
N PRO A 143 2.22 20.84 -1.53
CA PRO A 143 1.69 19.51 -1.82
C PRO A 143 1.21 19.54 -3.27
N SER A 144 1.68 18.61 -4.10
CA SER A 144 1.43 18.61 -5.54
C SER A 144 -0.06 18.41 -5.86
N GLY A 145 -0.89 19.43 -5.70
CA GLY A 145 -2.32 19.51 -6.07
C GLY A 145 -3.26 18.41 -5.55
N SER A 146 -2.76 17.46 -4.75
CA SER A 146 -3.49 16.27 -4.35
C SER A 146 -2.76 15.64 -3.16
N ASP A 147 -3.45 15.50 -2.05
CA ASP A 147 -3.02 14.68 -0.91
C ASP A 147 -2.54 13.31 -1.43
N VAL A 148 -1.38 12.82 -0.98
CA VAL A 148 -0.86 11.48 -1.31
C VAL A 148 -1.97 10.43 -1.17
N SER A 149 -2.84 10.63 -0.18
CA SER A 149 -4.04 9.80 0.04
C SER A 149 -4.97 9.71 -1.17
N SER A 150 -5.13 10.77 -1.96
CA SER A 150 -6.03 10.84 -3.11
C SER A 150 -5.51 10.12 -4.34
N VAL A 151 -4.19 9.99 -4.46
CA VAL A 151 -3.54 9.18 -5.48
C VAL A 151 -3.51 7.73 -5.03
N GLU A 152 -3.18 7.46 -3.77
CA GLU A 152 -3.01 6.10 -3.24
C GLU A 152 -4.34 5.35 -3.08
N LYS A 153 -5.40 5.96 -2.54
CA LYS A 153 -6.60 5.19 -2.13
C LYS A 153 -7.54 4.75 -3.25
N GLY A 154 -7.27 5.15 -4.50
CA GLY A 154 -8.23 5.03 -5.60
C GLY A 154 -9.52 5.84 -5.32
N LYS A 155 -10.14 6.42 -6.34
CA LYS A 155 -11.51 6.93 -6.12
C LYS A 155 -12.43 5.71 -6.04
N LYS A 156 -13.19 5.62 -4.94
CA LYS A 156 -14.39 4.76 -4.86
C LYS A 156 -15.33 5.05 -6.02
#